data_AF-A0A964MWB7-F1
#
_entry.id   AF-A0A964MWB7-F1
#
_cell.length_a   1.000
_cell.length_b   1.000
_cell.length_c   1.000
_cell.angle_alpha   90.00
_cell.angle_beta   90.00
_cell.angle_gamma   90.00
#
_symmetry.space_group_name_H-M   'P 1'
#
loop_
_entity.id
_entity.type
_entity.pdbx_description
1 polymer ?
#
loop_
_entity_poly.entity_id
_entity_poly.type
_entity_poly.pdbx_seq_one_letter_code
_entity_poly.pdbx_strand_id
1 'polypeptide(L)'
;MTMQTFLVTVLMFVAAQAPQGLNGGAIFDQGKTYEDFLAAADSRPEVWKGNTNRSRPSAALVDRLKKAGEGLRFVVVATAACSDTVHTVPYVAVLAREAGVPLRVVDPTVGRPIQDAFKTPDGRGATATIAVLRGDKIVGAWVERPVALQTWILGPGSSLSQAERMDRKFGWYEWDRGESTIVELVELVERLR
;
A
#
# COMPACT_ATOMS: atom_id res chain seq x y z
N MET A 1 48.09 -16.26 6.25
CA MET A 1 46.79 -16.33 5.56
C MET A 1 45.70 -16.43 6.62
N THR A 2 45.10 -15.30 7.00
CA THR A 2 44.03 -15.23 7.99
C THR A 2 42.71 -15.27 7.25
N MET A 3 41.96 -16.36 7.46
CA MET A 3 40.65 -16.59 6.83
C MET A 3 39.61 -15.75 7.56
N GLN A 4 39.09 -14.72 6.90
CA GLN A 4 38.07 -13.83 7.43
C GLN A 4 36.69 -14.41 7.10
N THR A 5 36.05 -14.99 8.11
CA THR A 5 34.70 -15.54 8.02
C THR A 5 33.70 -14.39 7.85
N PHE A 6 33.10 -14.28 6.67
CA PHE A 6 31.96 -13.39 6.44
C PHE A 6 30.72 -14.00 7.11
N LEU A 7 30.25 -13.36 8.18
CA LEU A 7 28.94 -13.63 8.76
C LEU A 7 27.88 -12.98 7.86
N VAL A 8 27.14 -13.78 7.10
CA VAL A 8 25.98 -13.29 6.34
C VAL A 8 24.81 -13.19 7.34
N THR A 9 24.52 -11.98 7.79
CA THR A 9 23.32 -11.70 8.59
C THR A 9 22.11 -11.72 7.66
N VAL A 10 21.36 -12.81 7.67
CA VAL A 10 20.05 -12.91 7.02
C VAL A 10 19.09 -12.01 7.80
N LEU A 11 18.72 -10.85 7.24
CA LEU A 11 17.66 -10.01 7.80
C LEU A 11 16.32 -10.73 7.57
N MET A 12 15.84 -11.45 8.58
CA MET A 12 14.47 -11.95 8.59
C MET A 12 13.51 -10.77 8.76
N PHE A 13 12.76 -10.44 7.71
CA PHE A 13 11.61 -9.56 7.81
C PHE A 13 10.51 -10.27 8.59
N VAL A 14 10.41 -9.96 9.89
CA VAL A 14 9.24 -10.34 10.69
C VAL A 14 8.07 -9.50 10.18
N ALA A 15 7.10 -10.15 9.53
CA ALA A 15 5.83 -9.51 9.24
C ALA A 15 5.18 -9.14 10.58
N ALA A 16 5.00 -7.84 10.84
CA ALA A 16 4.30 -7.39 12.03
C ALA A 16 2.87 -7.96 12.01
N GLN A 17 2.57 -8.84 12.95
CA GLN A 17 1.19 -9.32 13.17
C GLN A 17 0.37 -8.17 13.74
N ALA A 18 -0.87 -8.01 13.28
CA ALA A 18 -1.78 -7.00 13.83
C ALA A 18 -1.95 -7.21 15.35
N PRO A 19 -2.02 -6.13 16.16
CA PRO A 19 -2.43 -6.22 17.55
C PRO A 19 -3.76 -6.99 17.67
N GLN A 20 -3.85 -7.90 18.64
CA GLN A 20 -5.09 -8.63 18.88
C GLN A 20 -6.24 -7.65 19.19
N GLY A 21 -7.38 -7.82 18.52
CA GLY A 21 -8.62 -7.06 18.80
C GLY A 21 -9.02 -6.00 17.79
N LEU A 22 -8.24 -5.72 16.74
CA LEU A 22 -8.68 -4.85 15.64
C LEU A 22 -9.77 -5.53 14.81
N ASN A 23 -11.00 -5.01 14.90
CA ASN A 23 -12.12 -5.46 14.06
C ASN A 23 -12.02 -4.80 12.67
N GLY A 24 -11.33 -5.47 11.74
CA GLY A 24 -11.19 -5.02 10.36
C GLY A 24 -12.52 -4.94 9.63
N GLY A 25 -13.44 -5.87 9.90
CA GLY A 25 -14.78 -5.88 9.31
C GLY A 25 -15.54 -4.58 9.61
N ALA A 26 -15.56 -4.16 10.88
CA ALA A 26 -16.22 -2.92 11.29
C ALA A 26 -15.59 -1.65 10.66
N ILE A 27 -14.28 -1.65 10.43
CA ILE A 27 -13.60 -0.54 9.72
C ILE A 27 -13.94 -0.58 8.23
N PHE A 28 -13.97 -1.77 7.62
CA PHE A 28 -14.33 -1.98 6.24
C PHE A 28 -15.75 -1.47 5.93
N ASP A 29 -16.71 -1.77 6.82
CA ASP A 29 -18.11 -1.39 6.64
C ASP A 29 -18.35 0.13 6.72
N GLN A 30 -17.45 0.86 7.37
CA GLN A 30 -17.48 2.34 7.41
C GLN A 30 -16.85 2.99 6.17
N GLY A 31 -16.17 2.21 5.32
CA GLY A 31 -15.46 2.74 4.18
C GLY A 31 -16.33 2.94 2.94
N LYS A 32 -15.91 3.89 2.12
CA LYS A 32 -16.50 4.15 0.79
C LYS A 32 -15.96 3.14 -0.22
N THR A 33 -16.69 2.89 -1.30
CA THR A 33 -16.09 2.25 -2.47
C THR A 33 -14.98 3.15 -3.04
N TYR A 34 -14.09 2.59 -3.86
CA TYR A 34 -13.07 3.41 -4.51
C TYR A 34 -13.71 4.45 -5.45
N GLU A 35 -14.77 4.07 -6.15
CA GLU A 35 -15.51 4.92 -7.08
C GLU A 35 -16.15 6.10 -6.34
N ASP A 36 -16.80 5.86 -5.19
CA ASP A 36 -17.38 6.93 -4.37
C ASP A 36 -16.32 7.85 -3.78
N PHE A 37 -15.17 7.29 -3.36
CA PHE A 37 -14.03 8.09 -2.91
C PHE A 37 -13.49 8.98 -4.03
N LEU A 38 -13.30 8.41 -5.23
CA LEU A 38 -12.79 9.12 -6.40
C LEU A 38 -13.74 10.23 -6.85
N ALA A 39 -15.05 9.97 -6.86
CA ALA A 39 -16.05 10.97 -7.20
C ALA A 39 -16.08 12.15 -6.21
N ALA A 40 -15.75 11.90 -4.94
CA ALA A 40 -15.68 12.91 -3.89
C ALA A 40 -14.29 13.56 -3.73
N ALA A 41 -13.28 13.16 -4.51
CA ALA A 41 -11.92 13.66 -4.37
C ALA A 41 -11.83 15.15 -4.78
N ASP A 42 -11.61 16.01 -3.81
CA ASP A 42 -11.49 17.47 -3.97
C ASP A 42 -10.04 17.94 -4.23
N SER A 43 -9.08 17.02 -4.15
CA SER A 43 -7.67 17.29 -4.35
C SER A 43 -7.06 16.37 -5.40
N ARG A 44 -6.30 16.97 -6.32
CA ARG A 44 -5.60 16.28 -7.43
C ARG A 44 -6.52 15.39 -8.30
N PRO A 45 -7.77 15.80 -8.61
CA PRO A 45 -8.75 14.93 -9.27
C PRO A 45 -8.25 14.37 -10.61
N GLU A 46 -7.50 15.18 -11.37
CA GLU A 46 -6.95 14.76 -12.66
C GLU A 46 -5.81 13.74 -12.53
N VAL A 47 -5.00 13.81 -11.47
CA VAL A 47 -3.95 12.81 -11.22
C VAL A 47 -4.59 11.50 -10.77
N TRP A 48 -5.62 11.57 -9.92
CA TRP A 48 -6.41 10.40 -9.52
C TRP A 48 -6.99 9.69 -10.74
N LYS A 49 -7.81 10.38 -11.54
CA LYS A 49 -8.41 9.84 -12.76
C LYS A 49 -7.36 9.34 -13.75
N GLY A 50 -6.29 10.12 -13.96
CA GLY A 50 -5.20 9.75 -14.86
C GLY A 50 -4.52 8.45 -14.46
N ASN A 51 -4.21 8.27 -13.18
CA ASN A 51 -3.62 7.04 -12.67
C ASN A 51 -4.60 5.85 -12.75
N THR A 52 -5.89 6.05 -12.44
CA THR A 52 -6.92 5.02 -12.65
C THR A 52 -6.98 4.57 -14.10
N ASN A 53 -6.99 5.53 -15.04
CA ASN A 53 -7.12 5.27 -16.47
C ASN A 53 -5.87 4.64 -17.07
N ARG A 54 -4.68 4.89 -16.50
CA ARG A 54 -3.40 4.30 -16.93
C ARG A 54 -3.14 2.92 -16.34
N SER A 55 -3.77 2.57 -15.21
CA SER A 55 -3.57 1.29 -14.55
C SER A 55 -3.95 0.10 -15.45
N ARG A 56 -3.01 -0.81 -15.65
CA ARG A 56 -3.16 -2.03 -16.46
C ARG A 56 -2.43 -3.18 -15.75
N PRO A 57 -2.96 -3.71 -14.63
CA PRO A 57 -2.32 -4.81 -13.93
C PRO A 57 -2.20 -6.02 -14.86
N SER A 58 -1.09 -6.76 -14.77
CA SER A 58 -0.91 -7.95 -15.61
C SER A 58 -1.91 -9.05 -15.23
N ALA A 59 -2.35 -9.83 -16.22
CA ALA A 59 -3.25 -10.96 -15.98
C ALA A 59 -2.67 -11.94 -14.94
N ALA A 60 -1.34 -12.13 -14.93
CA ALA A 60 -0.66 -12.96 -13.95
C ALA A 60 -0.84 -12.46 -12.51
N LEU A 61 -0.74 -11.14 -12.26
CA LEU A 61 -0.98 -10.56 -10.93
C LEU A 61 -2.44 -10.65 -10.52
N VAL A 62 -3.36 -10.38 -11.45
CA VAL A 62 -4.80 -10.52 -11.23
C VAL A 62 -5.15 -11.95 -10.82
N ASP A 63 -4.64 -12.95 -11.55
CA ASP A 63 -4.90 -14.37 -11.27
C ASP A 63 -4.28 -14.84 -9.95
N ARG A 64 -3.07 -14.36 -9.63
CA ARG A 64 -2.43 -14.64 -8.33
C ARG A 64 -3.27 -14.09 -7.18
N LEU A 65 -3.79 -12.87 -7.31
CA LEU A 65 -4.64 -12.26 -6.30
C LEU A 65 -5.99 -12.99 -6.18
N LYS A 66 -6.63 -13.38 -7.28
CA LYS A 66 -7.85 -14.21 -7.28
C LYS A 66 -7.65 -15.51 -6.51
N LYS A 67 -6.54 -16.21 -6.78
CA LYS A 67 -6.17 -17.47 -6.10
C LYS A 67 -5.86 -17.31 -4.63
N ALA A 68 -5.73 -16.08 -4.13
CA ALA A 68 -5.47 -15.86 -2.72
C ALA A 68 -6.64 -16.21 -1.81
N GLY A 69 -7.82 -16.51 -2.36
CA GLY A 69 -8.86 -17.25 -1.65
C GLY A 69 -9.96 -16.39 -1.04
N GLU A 70 -10.98 -17.09 -0.57
CA GLU A 70 -12.24 -16.52 -0.08
C GLU A 70 -12.05 -15.61 1.15
N GLY A 71 -12.93 -14.62 1.28
CA GLY A 71 -12.91 -13.68 2.41
C GLY A 71 -11.79 -12.64 2.39
N LEU A 72 -10.97 -12.58 1.32
CA LEU A 72 -10.00 -11.51 1.10
C LEU A 72 -10.72 -10.18 0.89
N ARG A 73 -10.35 -9.17 1.67
CA ARG A 73 -10.82 -7.79 1.51
C ARG A 73 -9.68 -6.81 1.77
N PHE A 74 -9.79 -5.60 1.24
CA PHE A 74 -8.86 -4.51 1.51
C PHE A 74 -9.54 -3.32 2.19
N VAL A 75 -8.88 -2.78 3.20
CA VAL A 75 -9.18 -1.45 3.73
C VAL A 75 -8.01 -0.54 3.42
N VAL A 76 -8.27 0.56 2.71
CA VAL A 76 -7.28 1.56 2.36
C VAL A 76 -7.50 2.79 3.23
N VAL A 77 -6.51 3.15 4.04
CA VAL A 77 -6.47 4.43 4.76
C VAL A 77 -5.84 5.48 3.86
N ALA A 78 -6.63 6.45 3.43
CA ALA A 78 -6.26 7.40 2.38
C ALA A 78 -6.87 8.80 2.59
N THR A 79 -6.22 9.81 2.02
CA THR A 79 -6.81 11.13 1.79
C THR A 79 -6.55 11.58 0.35
N ALA A 80 -7.47 12.33 -0.25
CA ALA A 80 -7.34 12.78 -1.64
C ALA A 80 -6.10 13.67 -1.86
N ALA A 81 -5.70 14.44 -0.85
CA ALA A 81 -4.59 15.39 -0.92
C ALA A 81 -3.20 14.74 -0.83
N CYS A 82 -3.09 13.53 -0.25
CA CYS A 82 -1.82 12.88 0.00
C CYS A 82 -1.13 12.45 -1.30
N SER A 83 0.13 12.88 -1.46
CA SER A 83 0.91 12.59 -2.66
C SER A 83 1.16 11.10 -2.87
N ASP A 84 1.48 10.35 -1.81
CA ASP A 84 1.73 8.91 -1.94
C ASP A 84 0.44 8.17 -2.28
N THR A 85 -0.69 8.65 -1.74
CA THR A 85 -1.99 8.04 -1.96
C THR A 85 -2.44 8.14 -3.42
N VAL A 86 -2.41 9.35 -4.00
CA VAL A 86 -2.86 9.55 -5.39
C VAL A 86 -2.01 8.79 -6.42
N HIS A 87 -0.74 8.51 -6.10
CA HIS A 87 0.16 7.76 -6.98
C HIS A 87 0.15 6.24 -6.76
N THR A 88 -0.57 5.75 -5.74
CA THR A 88 -0.56 4.33 -5.34
C THR A 88 -1.95 3.70 -5.42
N VAL A 89 -2.93 4.31 -4.75
CA VAL A 89 -4.27 3.72 -4.55
C VAL A 89 -5.04 3.45 -5.85
N PRO A 90 -4.96 4.28 -6.91
CA PRO A 90 -5.64 3.96 -8.16
C PRO A 90 -5.25 2.62 -8.76
N TYR A 91 -3.95 2.28 -8.72
CA TYR A 91 -3.44 1.03 -9.28
C TYR A 91 -3.92 -0.19 -8.49
N VAL A 92 -3.91 -0.07 -7.16
CA VAL A 92 -4.42 -1.10 -6.24
C VAL A 92 -5.93 -1.30 -6.41
N ALA A 93 -6.71 -0.23 -6.56
CA ALA A 93 -8.14 -0.33 -6.76
C ALA A 93 -8.50 -1.04 -8.08
N VAL A 94 -7.78 -0.75 -9.16
CA VAL A 94 -7.97 -1.43 -10.44
C VAL A 94 -7.60 -2.92 -10.33
N LEU A 95 -6.45 -3.26 -9.70
CA LEU A 95 -6.08 -4.64 -9.43
C LEU A 95 -7.15 -5.38 -8.62
N ALA A 96 -7.61 -4.78 -7.52
CA ALA A 96 -8.62 -5.37 -6.65
C ALA A 96 -9.94 -5.62 -7.39
N ARG A 97 -10.40 -4.65 -8.18
CA ARG A 97 -11.58 -4.77 -9.03
C ARG A 97 -11.45 -5.91 -10.03
N GLU A 98 -10.34 -5.99 -10.76
CA GLU A 98 -10.11 -7.05 -11.76
C GLU A 98 -9.96 -8.44 -11.13
N ALA A 99 -9.46 -8.49 -9.89
CA ALA A 99 -9.39 -9.72 -9.10
C ALA A 99 -10.69 -10.08 -8.37
N GLY A 100 -11.71 -9.22 -8.38
CA GLY A 100 -12.94 -9.42 -7.60
C GLY A 100 -12.75 -9.32 -6.10
N VAL A 101 -11.71 -8.62 -5.63
CA VAL A 101 -11.42 -8.40 -4.21
C VAL A 101 -12.11 -7.11 -3.74
N PRO A 102 -13.03 -7.17 -2.76
CA PRO A 102 -13.67 -5.98 -2.22
C PRO A 102 -12.64 -5.04 -1.57
N LEU A 103 -12.70 -3.77 -1.93
CA LEU A 103 -11.84 -2.71 -1.39
C LEU A 103 -12.70 -1.56 -0.88
N ARG A 104 -12.37 -1.08 0.32
CA ARG A 104 -13.01 0.09 0.93
C ARG A 104 -11.99 1.13 1.34
N VAL A 105 -12.31 2.40 1.12
CA VAL A 105 -11.46 3.53 1.47
C VAL A 105 -12.02 4.23 2.71
N VAL A 106 -11.17 4.40 3.72
CA VAL A 106 -11.46 5.14 4.95
C VAL A 106 -10.51 6.31 5.12
N ASP A 107 -10.96 7.37 5.76
CA ASP A 107 -10.09 8.49 6.14
C ASP A 107 -9.22 8.13 7.37
N PRO A 108 -8.20 8.94 7.70
CA PRO A 108 -7.33 8.69 8.85
C PRO A 108 -8.03 8.72 10.22
N THR A 109 -9.22 9.31 10.36
CA THR A 109 -9.98 9.27 11.62
C THR A 109 -10.47 7.85 11.88
N VAL A 110 -11.12 7.24 10.88
CA VAL A 110 -11.60 5.85 10.96
C VAL A 110 -10.45 4.85 10.88
N GLY A 111 -9.46 5.11 10.02
CA GLY A 111 -8.31 4.24 9.77
C GLY A 111 -7.19 4.35 10.79
N ARG A 112 -7.30 5.22 11.80
CA ARG A 112 -6.23 5.46 12.80
C ARG A 112 -5.72 4.16 13.46
N PRO A 113 -6.58 3.21 13.88
CA PRO A 113 -6.11 1.99 14.51
C PRO A 113 -5.21 1.14 13.60
N ILE A 114 -5.46 1.15 12.28
CA ILE A 114 -4.60 0.48 11.28
C ILE A 114 -3.25 1.20 11.20
N GLN A 115 -3.25 2.53 11.11
CA GLN A 115 -2.01 3.31 11.06
C GLN A 115 -1.19 3.25 12.36
N ASP A 116 -1.83 2.94 13.48
CA ASP A 116 -1.15 2.73 14.76
C ASP A 116 -0.54 1.32 14.87
N ALA A 117 -1.21 0.31 14.32
CA ALA A 117 -0.69 -1.05 14.23
C ALA A 117 0.44 -1.21 13.20
N PHE A 118 0.37 -0.51 12.08
CA PHE A 118 1.29 -0.65 10.95
C PHE A 118 1.99 0.67 10.66
N LYS A 119 3.14 0.85 11.31
CA LYS A 119 3.99 2.02 11.14
C LYS A 119 4.91 1.87 9.92
N THR A 120 5.23 3.01 9.33
CA THR A 120 6.38 3.16 8.44
C THR A 120 7.69 2.81 9.19
N PRO A 121 8.80 2.49 8.49
CA PRO A 121 10.06 2.16 9.16
C PRO A 121 10.62 3.26 10.06
N ASP A 122 10.25 4.51 9.81
CA ASP A 122 10.58 5.66 10.66
C ASP A 122 9.54 5.93 11.77
N GLY A 123 8.63 5.00 12.01
CA GLY A 123 7.72 4.98 13.17
C GLY A 123 6.44 5.81 13.03
N ARG A 124 6.14 6.36 11.85
CA ARG A 124 4.93 7.18 11.62
C ARG A 124 3.75 6.35 11.13
N GLY A 125 2.54 6.76 11.47
CA GLY A 125 1.34 6.34 10.73
C GLY A 125 1.31 7.03 9.36
N ALA A 126 0.80 6.37 8.34
CA ALA A 126 0.88 6.87 6.97
C ALA A 126 -0.38 6.62 6.15
N THR A 127 -0.60 7.50 5.17
CA THR A 127 -1.44 7.25 4.01
C THR A 127 -0.50 7.14 2.80
N ALA A 128 -0.68 6.24 1.85
CA ALA A 128 -1.65 5.17 1.75
C ALA A 128 -1.27 3.95 2.60
N THR A 129 -2.16 3.46 3.45
CA THR A 129 -1.97 2.15 4.11
C THR A 129 -3.05 1.19 3.64
N ILE A 130 -2.67 0.01 3.17
CA ILE A 130 -3.57 -1.01 2.62
C ILE A 130 -3.57 -2.19 3.57
N ALA A 131 -4.58 -2.30 4.42
CA ALA A 131 -4.77 -3.43 5.30
C ALA A 131 -5.39 -4.60 4.53
N VAL A 132 -4.81 -5.79 4.72
CA VAL A 132 -5.27 -7.06 4.18
C VAL A 132 -6.16 -7.74 5.22
N LEU A 133 -7.40 -8.04 4.84
CA LEU A 133 -8.37 -8.70 5.70
C LEU A 133 -8.65 -10.12 5.24
N ARG A 134 -8.87 -11.02 6.21
CA ARG A 134 -9.39 -12.38 6.05
C ARG A 134 -10.55 -12.59 6.99
N GLY A 135 -11.78 -12.60 6.45
CA GLY A 135 -12.95 -12.36 7.30
C GLY A 135 -12.79 -11.01 8.00
N ASP A 136 -13.13 -10.90 9.27
CA ASP A 136 -13.08 -9.61 10.01
C ASP A 136 -11.71 -9.28 10.61
N LYS A 137 -10.70 -10.12 10.39
CA LYS A 137 -9.36 -9.92 10.93
C LYS A 137 -8.47 -9.21 9.92
N ILE A 138 -7.75 -8.20 10.39
CA ILE A 138 -6.60 -7.66 9.64
C ILE A 138 -5.41 -8.60 9.87
N VAL A 139 -4.89 -9.18 8.79
CA VAL A 139 -3.78 -10.15 8.84
C VAL A 139 -2.43 -9.53 8.49
N GLY A 140 -2.42 -8.31 7.92
CA GLY A 140 -1.22 -7.55 7.64
C GLY A 140 -1.55 -6.26 6.87
N ALA A 141 -0.53 -5.47 6.53
CA ALA A 141 -0.71 -4.27 5.73
C ALA A 141 0.51 -3.95 4.86
N TRP A 142 0.25 -3.33 3.71
CA TRP A 142 1.24 -2.62 2.91
C TRP A 142 1.20 -1.13 3.28
N VAL A 143 2.35 -0.48 3.50
CA VAL A 143 2.42 0.84 4.16
C VAL A 143 3.19 1.88 3.34
N GLU A 144 2.46 2.93 2.95
CA GLU A 144 2.88 4.20 2.33
C GLU A 144 3.47 4.08 0.92
N ARG A 145 4.56 3.33 0.78
CA ARG A 145 5.44 3.33 -0.40
C ARG A 145 6.04 1.95 -0.64
N PRO A 146 6.33 1.59 -1.90
CA PRO A 146 7.02 0.35 -2.19
C PRO A 146 8.44 0.39 -1.65
N VAL A 147 8.99 -0.78 -1.35
CA VAL A 147 10.28 -0.97 -0.66
C VAL A 147 11.39 -0.22 -1.37
N ALA A 148 11.42 -0.24 -2.70
CA ALA A 148 12.42 0.47 -3.50
C ALA A 148 12.40 1.99 -3.23
N LEU A 149 11.22 2.60 -3.28
CA LEU A 149 11.05 4.04 -3.06
C LEU A 149 11.27 4.42 -1.59
N GLN A 150 10.83 3.58 -0.66
CA GLN A 150 11.06 3.77 0.77
C GLN A 150 12.56 3.74 1.12
N THR A 151 13.28 2.74 0.60
CA THR A 151 14.73 2.59 0.75
C THR A 151 15.45 3.82 0.19
N TRP A 152 15.06 4.28 -0.99
CA TRP A 152 15.65 5.48 -1.58
C TRP A 152 15.40 6.73 -0.73
N ILE A 153 14.17 6.97 -0.26
CA ILE A 153 13.84 8.16 0.54
C ILE A 153 14.58 8.18 1.88
N LEU A 154 14.67 7.04 2.57
CA LEU A 154 15.34 6.93 3.87
C LEU A 154 16.87 6.90 3.73
N GLY A 155 17.38 6.42 2.60
CA GLY A 155 18.80 6.39 2.27
C GLY A 155 19.23 7.61 1.46
N PRO A 156 19.67 7.46 0.18
CA PRO A 156 20.25 8.55 -0.61
C PRO A 156 19.36 9.80 -0.77
N GLY A 157 18.05 9.64 -0.79
CA GLY A 157 17.11 10.75 -0.89
C GLY A 157 17.07 11.65 0.36
N SER A 158 17.53 11.16 1.51
CA SER A 158 17.50 11.90 2.78
C SER A 158 18.44 13.12 2.79
N SER A 159 19.49 13.11 1.97
CA SER A 159 20.47 14.21 1.87
C SER A 159 20.10 15.28 0.83
N LEU A 160 19.00 15.10 0.09
CA LEU A 160 18.53 16.06 -0.92
C LEU A 160 17.71 17.17 -0.28
N SER A 161 17.62 18.32 -0.96
CA SER A 161 16.62 19.33 -0.59
C SER A 161 15.21 18.75 -0.72
N GLN A 162 14.25 19.32 0.00
CA GLN A 162 12.86 18.85 -0.08
C GLN A 162 12.32 18.92 -1.52
N ALA A 163 12.62 19.99 -2.25
CA ALA A 163 12.17 20.17 -3.63
C ALA A 163 12.72 19.07 -4.56
N GLU A 164 14.04 18.83 -4.53
CA GLU A 164 14.68 17.79 -5.34
C GLU A 164 14.19 16.39 -4.97
N ARG A 165 13.98 16.13 -3.67
CA ARG A 165 13.47 14.85 -3.20
C ARG A 165 12.05 14.58 -3.70
N MET A 166 11.19 15.60 -3.67
CA MET A 166 9.81 15.49 -4.13
C MET A 166 9.73 15.35 -5.65
N ASP A 167 10.55 16.09 -6.40
CA ASP A 167 10.64 15.99 -7.86
C ASP A 167 11.04 14.57 -8.29
N ARG A 168 12.11 14.03 -7.72
CA ARG A 168 12.56 12.65 -8.00
C ARG A 168 11.54 11.60 -7.57
N LYS A 169 10.86 11.80 -6.44
CA LYS A 169 9.77 10.92 -5.98
C LYS A 169 8.61 10.90 -7.00
N PHE A 170 8.20 12.06 -7.51
CA PHE A 170 7.14 12.13 -8.52
C PHE A 170 7.58 11.55 -9.86
N GLY A 171 8.81 11.81 -10.29
CA GLY A 171 9.40 11.16 -11.46
C GLY A 171 9.41 9.63 -11.34
N TRP A 172 9.74 9.11 -10.16
CA TRP A 172 9.68 7.68 -9.88
C TRP A 172 8.25 7.13 -10.02
N TYR A 173 7.25 7.81 -9.46
CA TYR A 173 5.84 7.37 -9.59
C TYR A 173 5.34 7.37 -11.03
N GLU A 174 5.72 8.38 -11.83
CA GLU A 174 5.34 8.44 -13.24
C GLU A 174 5.99 7.34 -14.09
N TRP A 175 7.20 6.91 -13.70
CA TRP A 175 7.91 5.80 -14.31
C TRP A 175 7.35 4.44 -13.88
N ASP A 176 7.22 4.19 -12.57
CA ASP A 176 6.80 2.90 -12.01
C ASP A 176 5.34 2.60 -12.27
N ARG A 177 4.48 3.63 -12.29
CA ARG A 177 3.03 3.51 -12.55
C ARG A 177 2.36 2.45 -11.68
N GLY A 178 2.78 2.36 -10.43
CA GLY A 178 2.21 1.46 -9.42
C GLY A 178 2.59 -0.01 -9.58
N GLU A 179 3.47 -0.37 -10.53
CA GLU A 179 3.91 -1.75 -10.76
C GLU A 179 4.54 -2.35 -9.49
N SER A 180 5.50 -1.65 -8.88
CA SER A 180 6.15 -2.14 -7.66
C SER A 180 5.12 -2.31 -6.53
N THR A 181 4.16 -1.39 -6.38
CA THR A 181 3.10 -1.50 -5.37
C THR A 181 2.24 -2.74 -5.58
N ILE A 182 1.74 -2.99 -6.79
CA ILE A 182 0.82 -4.11 -7.02
C ILE A 182 1.53 -5.46 -6.91
N VAL A 183 2.80 -5.55 -7.31
CA VAL A 183 3.63 -6.74 -7.11
C VAL A 183 3.81 -7.02 -5.63
N GLU A 184 4.28 -6.04 -4.86
CA GLU A 184 4.50 -6.20 -3.42
C GLU A 184 3.21 -6.53 -2.65
N LEU A 185 2.08 -5.95 -3.05
CA LEU A 185 0.79 -6.24 -2.42
C LEU A 185 0.36 -7.69 -2.68
N VAL A 186 0.49 -8.20 -3.91
CA VAL A 186 0.16 -9.60 -4.21
C VAL A 186 1.07 -10.54 -3.42
N GLU A 187 2.37 -10.26 -3.37
CA GLU A 187 3.33 -11.06 -2.60
C GLU A 187 3.04 -11.02 -1.09
N LEU A 188 2.65 -9.86 -0.55
CA LEU A 188 2.19 -9.75 0.83
C LEU A 188 0.98 -10.65 1.08
N VAL A 189 -0.04 -10.56 0.23
CA VAL A 189 -1.27 -11.36 0.37
C VAL A 189 -0.98 -12.86 0.30
N GLU A 190 -0.05 -13.30 -0.56
CA GLU A 190 0.37 -14.70 -0.67
C GLU A 190 1.08 -15.21 0.58
N ARG A 191 1.90 -14.38 1.24
CA ARG A 191 2.57 -14.72 2.50
C ARG A 191 1.63 -14.75 3.71
N LEU A 192 0.48 -14.08 3.63
CA LEU A 192 -0.52 -13.99 4.69
C LEU A 192 -1.66 -15.02 4.54
N ARG A 193 -1.45 -16.06 3.73
CA ARG A 193 -2.38 -17.19 3.59
C ARG A 193 -2.28 -18.14 4.78
#